data_AF-A0A9D8FAR8-F1
#
_entry.id   AF-A0A9D8FAR8-F1
#
_cell.length_a   1.000
_cell.length_b   1.000
_cell.length_c   1.000
_cell.angle_alpha   90.00
_cell.angle_beta   90.00
_cell.angle_gamma   90.00
#
_symmetry.space_group_name_H-M   'P 1'
#
loop_
_entity.id
_entity.type
_entity.pdbx_description
1 polymer ?
#
loop_
_entity_poly.entity_id
_entity_poly.type
_entity_poly.pdbx_seq_one_letter_code
_entity_poly.pdbx_strand_id
1 'polypeptide(L)'
;MNIDKTSSQTKDQIKGLGLCSGGLDSILSALLLQRQGIDITWICFETPFFSSESAQKASRMTGIPLMTLDITDDYMEMMKSPRAGFGKNMNPCMDCHALMFSKAGEILKTKGFLFLFSGEVLGQRPKSQNKNSLRYVEKNSGFDGQILRPLCARLLPETL
;
A
#
# COMPACT_ATOMS: atom_id res chain seq x y z
N MET A 1 36.88 2.32 -27.64
CA MET A 1 36.36 1.08 -27.01
C MET A 1 34.90 1.33 -26.66
N ASN A 2 34.01 0.89 -27.53
CA ASN A 2 32.59 0.75 -27.20
C ASN A 2 32.46 -0.36 -26.18
N ILE A 3 31.79 -0.07 -25.07
CA ILE A 3 31.08 -1.12 -24.33
C ILE A 3 29.65 -0.63 -24.28
N ASP A 4 28.91 -1.06 -25.30
CA ASP A 4 27.46 -1.01 -25.36
C ASP A 4 26.89 -1.55 -24.04
N LYS A 5 26.12 -0.71 -23.34
CA LYS A 5 25.20 -1.19 -22.30
C LYS A 5 23.94 -1.72 -23.00
N THR A 6 24.08 -2.83 -23.69
CA THR A 6 22.96 -3.74 -23.94
C THR A 6 22.77 -4.59 -22.68
N SER A 7 21.84 -4.18 -21.83
CA SER A 7 21.22 -5.08 -20.84
C SER A 7 19.72 -5.10 -21.14
N SER A 8 19.33 -5.87 -22.15
CA SER A 8 18.58 -7.11 -21.96
C SER A 8 17.26 -6.88 -21.22
N GLN A 9 16.21 -6.55 -21.98
CA GLN A 9 14.85 -6.89 -21.57
C GLN A 9 14.83 -8.38 -21.20
N THR A 10 14.61 -8.68 -19.93
CA THR A 10 14.58 -10.05 -19.41
C THR A 10 13.28 -10.24 -18.63
N LYS A 11 12.52 -11.27 -19.02
CA LYS A 11 11.43 -11.98 -18.30
C LYS A 11 10.62 -11.19 -17.26
N ASP A 12 9.32 -11.02 -17.53
CA ASP A 12 8.24 -10.64 -16.60
C ASP A 12 8.69 -10.30 -15.18
N GLN A 13 9.34 -9.15 -15.01
CA GLN A 13 9.78 -8.68 -13.72
C GLN A 13 8.54 -8.44 -12.87
N ILE A 14 8.40 -9.16 -11.74
CA ILE A 14 7.26 -9.04 -10.84
C ILE A 14 7.16 -7.58 -10.37
N LYS A 15 5.97 -6.99 -10.51
CA LYS A 15 5.69 -5.61 -10.10
C LYS A 15 4.72 -5.56 -8.93
N GLY A 16 5.12 -4.91 -7.84
CA GLY A 16 4.29 -4.68 -6.65
C GLY A 16 3.90 -3.20 -6.50
N LEU A 17 2.64 -2.94 -6.13
CA LEU A 17 2.15 -1.60 -5.82
C LEU A 17 1.89 -1.45 -4.31
N GLY A 18 2.59 -0.53 -3.66
CA GLY A 18 2.56 -0.39 -2.20
C GLY A 18 1.92 0.90 -1.71
N LEU A 19 1.08 0.82 -0.68
CA LEU A 19 0.64 2.01 0.04
C LEU A 19 1.82 2.61 0.83
N CYS A 20 2.13 3.88 0.60
CA CYS A 20 3.22 4.59 1.26
C CYS A 20 2.72 5.77 2.08
N SER A 21 2.97 5.71 3.39
CA SER A 21 2.73 6.83 4.32
C SER A 21 3.93 7.74 4.50
N GLY A 22 5.10 7.33 3.99
CA GLY A 22 6.41 7.93 4.32
C GLY A 22 6.99 7.50 5.66
N GLY A 23 6.27 6.67 6.43
CA GLY A 23 6.77 6.08 7.69
C GLY A 23 7.75 4.93 7.47
N LEU A 24 8.49 4.59 8.53
CA LEU A 24 9.51 3.54 8.53
C LEU A 24 8.98 2.19 8.03
N ASP A 25 7.77 1.79 8.46
CA ASP A 25 7.22 0.48 8.12
C ASP A 25 6.92 0.36 6.60
N SER A 26 6.38 1.40 5.98
CA SER A 26 6.16 1.43 4.53
C SER A 26 7.48 1.44 3.74
N ILE A 27 8.49 2.17 4.24
CA ILE A 27 9.82 2.22 3.62
C ILE A 27 10.49 0.85 3.70
N LEU A 28 10.54 0.26 4.89
CA LEU A 28 11.19 -1.03 5.13
C LEU A 28 10.52 -2.15 4.33
N SER A 29 9.19 -2.14 4.22
CA SER A 29 8.44 -3.12 3.42
C SER A 29 8.85 -3.08 1.95
N ALA A 30 8.97 -1.89 1.38
CA ALA A 30 9.35 -1.74 -0.02
C ALA A 30 10.80 -2.15 -0.27
N LEU A 31 11.73 -1.71 0.60
CA LEU A 31 13.14 -2.08 0.49
C LEU A 31 13.36 -3.59 0.67
N LEU A 32 12.57 -4.22 1.53
CA LEU A 32 12.59 -5.67 1.71
C LEU A 32 12.18 -6.40 0.42
N LEU A 33 11.11 -5.96 -0.25
CA LEU A 33 10.66 -6.54 -1.50
C LEU A 33 11.63 -6.25 -2.66
N GLN A 34 12.18 -5.03 -2.75
CA GLN A 34 13.21 -4.71 -3.74
C GLN A 34 14.46 -5.59 -3.59
N ARG A 35 14.89 -5.87 -2.36
CA ARG A 35 16.00 -6.80 -2.09
C ARG A 35 15.74 -8.23 -2.56
N GLN A 36 14.47 -8.60 -2.76
CA GLN A 36 14.07 -9.88 -3.34
C GLN A 36 13.96 -9.82 -4.88
N GLY A 37 14.34 -8.71 -5.50
CA GLY A 37 14.34 -8.54 -6.96
C GLY A 37 12.99 -8.07 -7.55
N ILE A 38 12.05 -7.67 -6.71
CA ILE A 38 10.72 -7.19 -7.14
C ILE A 38 10.81 -5.72 -7.54
N ASP A 39 10.20 -5.36 -8.68
CA ASP A 39 10.03 -3.97 -9.09
C ASP A 39 8.88 -3.35 -8.29
N ILE A 40 9.15 -2.25 -7.60
CA ILE A 40 8.25 -1.67 -6.62
C ILE A 40 7.92 -0.23 -7.01
N THR A 41 6.62 0.07 -7.01
CA THR A 41 6.12 1.44 -7.07
C THR A 41 5.24 1.71 -5.85
N TRP A 42 5.29 2.92 -5.32
CA TRP A 42 4.40 3.37 -4.28
C TRP A 42 3.21 4.15 -4.81
N ILE A 43 2.15 4.13 -4.02
CA ILE A 43 1.03 5.06 -4.12
C ILE A 43 0.78 5.69 -2.75
N CYS A 44 0.56 7.00 -2.75
CA CYS A 44 0.11 7.78 -1.60
C CYS A 44 -1.19 8.49 -1.98
N PHE A 45 -2.06 8.67 -0.99
CA PHE A 45 -3.34 9.33 -1.17
C PHE A 45 -3.36 10.66 -0.46
N GLU A 46 -4.08 11.63 -1.01
CA GLU A 46 -4.24 12.95 -0.42
C GLU A 46 -5.71 13.23 -0.11
N THR A 47 -5.92 13.93 1.00
CA THR A 47 -7.20 14.49 1.44
C THR A 47 -6.91 15.79 2.21
N PRO A 48 -7.92 16.58 2.59
CA PRO A 48 -7.70 17.72 3.49
C PRO A 48 -7.11 17.35 4.86
N PHE A 49 -7.12 16.06 5.23
CA PHE A 49 -6.63 15.56 6.51
C PHE A 49 -5.21 14.98 6.47
N PHE A 50 -4.70 14.60 5.30
CA PHE A 50 -3.34 14.06 5.16
C PHE A 50 -2.76 14.33 3.77
N SER A 51 -1.46 14.66 3.74
CA SER A 51 -0.73 15.03 2.53
C SER A 51 0.32 13.98 2.13
N SER A 52 0.76 14.01 0.88
CA SER A 52 1.79 13.10 0.36
C SER A 52 3.23 13.51 0.70
N GLU A 53 3.45 14.60 1.45
CA GLU A 53 4.78 15.20 1.65
C GLU A 53 5.81 14.20 2.22
N SER A 54 5.42 13.42 3.22
CA SER A 54 6.29 12.40 3.83
C SER A 54 6.60 11.26 2.85
N ALA A 55 5.63 10.83 2.05
CA ALA A 55 5.83 9.81 1.03
C ALA A 55 6.76 10.32 -0.09
N GLN A 56 6.62 11.59 -0.50
CA GLN A 56 7.50 12.23 -1.47
C GLN A 56 8.94 12.32 -0.96
N LYS A 57 9.15 12.66 0.32
CA LYS A 57 10.48 12.61 0.95
C LYS A 57 11.05 11.20 0.91
N ALA A 58 10.26 10.19 1.27
CA ALA A 58 10.68 8.78 1.22
C ALA A 58 11.04 8.32 -0.20
N SER A 59 10.27 8.72 -1.21
CA SER A 59 10.53 8.44 -2.62
C SER A 59 11.86 9.06 -3.06
N ARG A 60 12.11 10.34 -2.76
CA ARG A 60 13.40 11.00 -3.05
C ARG A 60 14.59 10.32 -2.36
N MET A 61 14.42 9.87 -1.12
CA MET A 61 15.48 9.21 -0.36
C MET A 61 15.82 7.81 -0.86
N THR A 62 14.83 7.07 -1.37
CA THR A 62 14.99 5.65 -1.75
C THR A 62 15.10 5.42 -3.25
N GLY A 63 14.72 6.42 -4.07
CA GLY A 63 14.63 6.28 -5.52
C GLY A 63 13.41 5.47 -6.00
N ILE A 64 12.51 5.07 -5.09
CA ILE A 64 11.31 4.31 -5.43
C ILE A 64 10.27 5.25 -6.06
N PRO A 65 9.73 4.94 -7.26
CA PRO A 65 8.67 5.74 -7.88
C PRO A 65 7.44 5.89 -6.98
N LEU A 66 6.83 7.07 -6.99
CA LEU A 66 5.63 7.38 -6.20
C LEU A 66 4.54 7.95 -7.10
N MET A 67 3.34 7.38 -7.00
CA MET A 67 2.11 7.98 -7.49
C MET A 67 1.39 8.68 -6.34
N THR A 68 0.79 9.83 -6.62
CA THR A 68 -0.07 10.55 -5.67
C THR A 68 -1.47 10.67 -6.27
N LEU A 69 -2.50 10.40 -5.47
CA LEU A 69 -3.89 10.53 -5.90
C LEU A 69 -4.72 11.24 -4.82
N ASP A 70 -5.42 12.30 -5.20
CA ASP A 70 -6.43 12.93 -4.37
C ASP A 70 -7.68 12.04 -4.33
N ILE A 71 -8.13 11.68 -3.12
CA ILE A 71 -9.34 10.86 -2.88
C ILE A 71 -10.35 11.60 -1.99
N THR A 72 -10.29 12.93 -1.95
CA THR A 72 -11.07 13.77 -1.04
C THR A 72 -12.56 13.44 -1.10
N ASP A 73 -13.17 13.40 -2.29
CA ASP A 73 -14.60 13.16 -2.43
C ASP A 73 -15.01 11.77 -1.92
N ASP A 74 -14.29 10.73 -2.32
CA ASP A 74 -14.53 9.36 -1.86
C ASP A 74 -14.33 9.22 -0.35
N TYR A 75 -13.30 9.90 0.19
CA TYR A 75 -12.98 9.90 1.61
C TYR A 75 -14.06 10.60 2.42
N MET A 76 -14.54 11.76 1.95
CA MET A 76 -15.60 12.52 2.60
C MET A 76 -16.93 11.76 2.59
N GLU A 77 -17.23 11.01 1.51
CA GLU A 77 -18.40 10.14 1.47
C GLU A 77 -18.28 9.00 2.49
N MET A 78 -17.14 8.31 2.56
CA MET A 78 -16.87 7.28 3.57
C MET A 78 -17.00 7.83 5.00
N MET A 79 -16.53 9.05 5.24
CA MET A 79 -16.60 9.71 6.55
C MET A 79 -18.04 9.99 7.02
N LYS A 80 -19.04 10.06 6.14
CA LYS A 80 -20.44 10.26 6.55
C LYS A 80 -20.98 9.06 7.33
N SER A 81 -20.58 7.86 6.95
CA SER A 81 -21.07 6.61 7.56
C SER A 81 -20.08 5.45 7.34
N PRO A 82 -18.95 5.41 8.08
CA PRO A 82 -17.96 4.34 7.95
C PRO A 82 -18.56 3.01 8.41
N ARG A 83 -18.41 1.96 7.60
CA ARG A 83 -19.05 0.66 7.83
C ARG A 83 -18.55 -0.04 9.09
N ALA A 84 -17.27 0.09 9.43
CA ALA A 84 -16.71 -0.44 10.67
C ALA A 84 -16.86 0.53 11.87
N GLY A 85 -17.53 1.67 11.65
CA GLY A 85 -17.70 2.71 12.64
C GLY A 85 -16.41 3.42 13.00
N PHE A 86 -16.55 4.42 13.88
CA PHE A 86 -15.44 5.24 14.32
C PHE A 86 -14.64 4.60 15.46
N GLY A 87 -13.36 4.94 15.54
CA GLY A 87 -12.53 4.73 16.72
C GLY A 87 -12.56 5.90 17.67
N LYS A 88 -11.59 5.91 18.59
CA LYS A 88 -11.28 7.13 19.34
C LYS A 88 -11.01 8.28 18.36
N ASN A 89 -11.43 9.48 18.73
CA ASN A 89 -11.22 10.71 17.94
C ASN A 89 -11.78 10.62 16.50
N MET A 90 -12.95 9.99 16.34
CA MET A 90 -13.61 9.82 15.03
C MET A 90 -12.73 9.14 13.98
N ASN A 91 -11.84 8.23 14.38
CA ASN A 91 -10.89 7.62 13.45
C ASN A 91 -11.52 6.46 12.64
N PRO A 92 -11.60 6.57 11.29
CA PRO A 92 -12.18 5.54 10.42
C PRO A 92 -11.12 4.56 9.87
N CYS A 93 -9.97 4.35 10.53
CA CYS A 93 -8.80 3.62 10.00
C CYS A 93 -9.10 2.39 9.12
N MET A 94 -10.02 1.52 9.54
CA MET A 94 -10.33 0.29 8.78
C MET A 94 -10.99 0.60 7.43
N ASP A 95 -12.00 1.47 7.42
CA ASP A 95 -12.69 1.87 6.18
C ASP A 95 -11.80 2.77 5.31
N CYS A 96 -11.01 3.64 5.93
CA CYS A 96 -9.98 4.44 5.25
C CYS A 96 -8.96 3.55 4.51
N HIS A 97 -8.40 2.54 5.19
CA HIS A 97 -7.47 1.61 4.56
C HIS A 97 -8.15 0.76 3.48
N ALA A 98 -9.38 0.28 3.71
CA ALA A 98 -10.14 -0.46 2.71
C ALA A 98 -10.37 0.38 1.44
N LEU A 99 -10.74 1.65 1.58
CA LEU A 99 -10.88 2.60 0.48
C LEU A 99 -9.56 2.79 -0.27
N MET A 100 -8.46 3.06 0.46
CA MET A 100 -7.14 3.25 -0.14
C MET A 100 -6.69 2.03 -0.94
N PHE A 101 -6.88 0.82 -0.42
CA PHE A 101 -6.58 -0.41 -1.15
C PHE A 101 -7.50 -0.63 -2.35
N SER A 102 -8.78 -0.27 -2.25
CA SER A 102 -9.70 -0.32 -3.39
C SER A 102 -9.19 0.55 -4.53
N LYS A 103 -8.84 1.82 -4.25
CA LYS A 103 -8.30 2.77 -5.23
C LYS A 103 -6.94 2.32 -5.79
N ALA A 104 -6.05 1.79 -4.94
CA ALA A 104 -4.78 1.24 -5.40
C ALA A 104 -4.99 0.04 -6.32
N GLY A 105 -5.97 -0.80 -6.03
CA GLY A 105 -6.28 -1.97 -6.82
C GLY A 105 -6.94 -1.67 -8.17
N GLU A 106 -7.65 -0.55 -8.31
CA GLU A 106 -8.07 -0.02 -9.63
C GLU A 106 -6.85 0.29 -10.52
N ILE A 107 -5.78 0.81 -9.92
CA ILE A 107 -4.51 1.09 -10.61
C ILE A 107 -3.74 -0.21 -10.89
N LEU A 108 -3.76 -1.17 -9.96
CA LEU A 108 -3.18 -2.50 -10.16
C LEU A 108 -3.69 -3.14 -11.46
N LYS A 109 -5.02 -3.14 -11.65
CA LYS A 109 -5.69 -3.72 -12.83
C LYS A 109 -5.31 -3.06 -14.16
N THR A 110 -4.93 -1.78 -14.15
CA THR A 110 -4.66 -1.01 -15.37
C THR A 110 -3.17 -0.89 -15.70
N LYS A 111 -2.27 -1.02 -14.71
CA LYS A 111 -0.83 -0.77 -14.89
C LYS A 111 0.07 -2.00 -14.79
N GLY A 112 -0.51 -3.20 -14.76
CA GLY A 112 0.24 -4.45 -14.79
C GLY A 112 1.03 -4.74 -13.51
N PHE A 113 0.56 -4.25 -12.37
CA PHE A 113 1.05 -4.70 -11.07
C PHE A 113 0.40 -6.06 -10.74
N LEU A 114 1.12 -6.95 -10.06
CA LEU A 114 0.64 -8.30 -9.74
C LEU A 114 0.00 -8.37 -8.35
N PHE A 115 0.46 -7.57 -7.40
CA PHE A 115 -0.06 -7.58 -6.03
C PHE A 115 0.01 -6.19 -5.38
N LEU A 116 -0.82 -6.01 -4.34
CA LEU A 116 -0.79 -4.85 -3.45
C LEU A 116 0.06 -5.17 -2.21
N PHE A 117 0.72 -4.17 -1.64
CA PHE A 117 1.33 -4.34 -0.31
C PHE A 117 1.22 -3.10 0.59
N SER A 118 1.45 -3.30 1.88
CA SER A 118 1.56 -2.19 2.84
C SER A 118 2.61 -2.47 3.92
N GLY A 119 2.96 -1.42 4.66
CA GLY A 119 3.76 -1.53 5.88
C GLY A 119 2.95 -1.89 7.12
N GLU A 120 1.75 -2.48 6.99
CA GLU A 120 0.98 -2.87 8.17
C GLU A 120 1.63 -4.05 8.90
N VAL A 121 1.82 -3.93 10.21
CA VAL A 121 2.42 -4.97 11.05
C VAL A 121 1.37 -5.55 11.99
N LEU A 122 1.15 -6.87 11.91
CA LEU A 122 0.20 -7.57 12.78
C LEU A 122 0.51 -7.34 14.26
N GLY A 123 -0.49 -6.85 15.00
CA GLY A 123 -0.45 -6.58 16.43
C GLY A 123 0.13 -5.22 16.82
N GLN A 124 0.73 -4.47 15.89
CA GLN A 124 1.41 -3.21 16.20
C GLN A 124 0.43 -2.10 16.65
N ARG A 125 -0.75 -2.03 16.02
CA ARG A 125 -1.85 -1.12 16.43
C ARG A 125 -3.06 -1.92 16.92
N PRO A 126 -3.48 -1.75 18.20
CA PRO A 126 -4.56 -2.55 18.79
C PRO A 126 -5.88 -2.55 18.01
N LYS A 127 -6.27 -1.41 17.42
CA LYS A 127 -7.54 -1.28 16.68
C LYS A 127 -7.44 -1.68 15.20
N SER A 128 -6.42 -1.18 14.49
CA SER A 128 -6.38 -1.24 13.03
C SER A 128 -5.48 -2.32 12.46
N GLN A 129 -4.61 -2.94 13.26
CA GLN A 129 -3.66 -3.96 12.79
C GLN A 129 -3.73 -5.26 13.60
N ASN A 130 -4.88 -5.63 14.16
CA ASN A 130 -5.12 -6.98 14.65
C ASN A 130 -5.61 -7.91 13.51
N LYS A 131 -5.66 -9.23 13.74
CA LYS A 131 -6.06 -10.19 12.70
C LYS A 131 -7.41 -9.86 12.07
N ASN A 132 -8.39 -9.46 12.88
CA ASN A 132 -9.74 -9.17 12.41
C ASN A 132 -9.80 -7.89 11.58
N SER A 133 -9.07 -6.84 11.99
CA SER A 133 -9.04 -5.58 11.26
C SER A 133 -8.28 -5.70 9.93
N LEU A 134 -7.17 -6.44 9.89
CA LEU A 134 -6.45 -6.69 8.63
C LEU A 134 -7.30 -7.50 7.66
N ARG A 135 -8.01 -8.52 8.17
CA ARG A 135 -8.96 -9.31 7.37
C ARG A 135 -10.14 -8.49 6.88
N TYR A 136 -10.66 -7.59 7.72
CA TYR A 136 -11.71 -6.66 7.34
C TYR A 136 -11.27 -5.78 6.17
N VAL A 137 -10.06 -5.21 6.24
CA VAL A 137 -9.52 -4.35 5.18
C VAL A 137 -9.40 -5.10 3.86
N GLU A 138 -8.84 -6.32 3.86
CA GLU A 138 -8.76 -7.17 2.67
C GLU A 138 -10.12 -7.44 2.03
N LYS A 139 -11.09 -7.87 2.85
CA LYS A 139 -12.42 -8.23 2.35
C LYS A 139 -13.16 -7.02 1.79
N ASN A 140 -13.03 -5.86 2.43
CA ASN A 140 -13.79 -4.67 2.07
C ASN A 140 -13.09 -3.78 1.04
N SER A 141 -11.82 -4.02 0.73
CA SER A 141 -11.13 -3.34 -0.38
C SER A 141 -11.51 -3.89 -1.75
N GLY A 142 -12.09 -5.09 -1.81
CA GLY A 142 -12.33 -5.81 -3.06
C GLY A 142 -11.09 -6.55 -3.60
N PHE A 143 -10.00 -6.63 -2.82
CA PHE A 143 -8.75 -7.30 -3.16
C PHE A 143 -8.38 -8.38 -2.13
N ASP A 144 -9.38 -9.18 -1.76
CA ASP A 144 -9.22 -10.30 -0.83
C ASP A 144 -8.12 -11.26 -1.31
N GLY A 145 -7.17 -11.57 -0.43
CA GLY A 145 -6.02 -12.44 -0.72
C GLY A 145 -4.90 -11.78 -1.54
N GLN A 146 -5.03 -10.53 -1.99
CA GLN A 146 -4.04 -9.87 -2.87
C GLN A 146 -3.20 -8.78 -2.17
N ILE A 147 -3.30 -8.66 -0.84
CA ILE A 147 -2.60 -7.64 -0.05
C ILE A 147 -1.50 -8.28 0.79
N LEU A 148 -0.26 -8.15 0.34
CA LEU A 148 0.92 -8.60 1.06
C LEU A 148 1.30 -7.62 2.19
N ARG A 149 1.67 -8.17 3.36
CA ARG A 149 2.20 -7.39 4.49
C ARG A 149 3.59 -7.89 4.85
N PRO A 150 4.65 -7.42 4.16
CA PRO A 150 5.97 -8.05 4.18
C PRO A 150 6.57 -8.20 5.58
N LEU A 151 6.34 -7.23 6.47
CA LEU A 151 6.89 -7.22 7.83
C LEU A 151 6.24 -8.23 8.79
N CYS A 152 5.13 -8.84 8.41
CA CYS A 152 4.46 -9.88 9.20
C CYS A 152 3.95 -11.05 8.37
N ALA A 153 4.46 -11.22 7.14
CA ALA A 153 3.93 -12.19 6.16
C ALA A 153 3.87 -13.62 6.70
N ARG A 154 4.89 -14.06 7.46
CA ARG A 154 4.95 -15.41 8.06
C ARG A 154 3.91 -15.66 9.16
N LEU A 155 3.18 -14.64 9.60
CA LEU A 155 2.14 -14.73 10.64
C LEU A 155 0.72 -14.66 10.08
N LEU A 156 0.59 -14.49 8.77
CA LEU A 156 -0.67 -14.36 8.03
C LEU A 156 -0.80 -15.50 7.01
N PRO A 157 -2.01 -15.80 6.52
CA PRO A 157 -2.19 -16.70 5.39
C PRO A 157 -1.40 -16.24 4.15
N GLU A 158 -1.03 -17.17 3.28
CA GLU A 158 -0.40 -16.86 2.00
C GLU A 158 -1.33 -16.01 1.12
N THR A 159 -0.71 -15.09 0.37
CA THR A 159 -1.39 -14.21 -0.61
C THR A 159 -1.26 -14.78 -2.02
N LEU A 160 -2.16 -14.34 -2.91
CA LEU A 160 -2.29 -14.75 -4.32
C LEU A 160 -1.29 -14.04 -5.25
#